data_AF-A0A6G2JF48-F1
#
_entry.id   AF-A0A6G2JF48-F1
#
_cell.length_a   1.000
_cell.length_b   1.000
_cell.length_c   1.000
_cell.angle_alpha   90.00
_cell.angle_beta   90.00
_cell.angle_gamma   90.00
#
_symmetry.space_group_name_H-M   'P 1'
#
loop_
_entity.id
_entity.type
_entity.pdbx_description
1 polymer ?
#
loop_
_entity_poly.entity_id
_entity_poly.type
_entity_poly.pdbx_seq_one_letter_code
_entity_poly.pdbx_strand_id
1 'polypeptide(L)'
;MVVNVGWTAWVIAEEIWIAIPAVLAAVISFGLVLFLLWRNGADVRIAVIAGMAVGVAAVVLQLVAGWTVLGTVLAFANGLYLGPSVWAAWRSYAPVGVAPLTWVLTAGEGILWGYYGVLVEAIPIMVYGSTAFLLGALILLRLWITRHRIASELAPPDPSGGT
;
A
#
# COMPACT_ATOMS: atom_id res chain seq x y z
N MET A 1 -0.20 -9.01 -5.75
CA MET A 1 -1.32 -9.96 -6.01
C MET A 1 -1.50 -10.96 -4.88
N VAL A 2 -0.48 -11.74 -4.48
CA VAL A 2 -0.62 -12.83 -3.48
C VAL A 2 -1.21 -12.38 -2.14
N VAL A 3 -0.77 -11.24 -1.61
CA VAL A 3 -1.35 -10.65 -0.37
C VAL A 3 -2.86 -10.39 -0.50
N ASN A 4 -3.32 -9.92 -1.66
CA ASN A 4 -4.76 -9.68 -1.91
C ASN A 4 -5.56 -10.96 -2.10
N VAL A 5 -4.93 -12.03 -2.61
CA VAL A 5 -5.53 -13.37 -2.61
C VAL A 5 -5.70 -13.87 -1.17
N GLY A 6 -4.71 -13.63 -0.30
CA GLY A 6 -4.83 -13.87 1.14
C GLY A 6 -5.98 -13.11 1.79
N TRP A 7 -6.14 -11.82 1.46
CA TRP A 7 -7.28 -11.02 1.90
C TRP A 7 -8.62 -11.57 1.40
N THR A 8 -8.67 -12.08 0.17
CA THR A 8 -9.89 -12.69 -0.37
C THR A 8 -10.27 -13.94 0.42
N ALA A 9 -9.30 -14.82 0.71
CA ALA A 9 -9.52 -16.00 1.53
C ALA A 9 -9.98 -15.62 2.95
N TRP A 10 -9.35 -14.61 3.56
CA TRP A 10 -9.70 -14.12 4.89
C TRP A 10 -11.11 -13.51 4.92
N VAL A 11 -11.47 -12.66 3.95
CA VAL A 11 -12.80 -12.04 3.84
C VAL A 11 -13.91 -13.08 3.67
N ILE A 12 -13.66 -14.14 2.89
CA ILE A 12 -14.61 -15.25 2.73
C ILE A 12 -14.75 -16.02 4.05
N ALA A 13 -13.64 -16.30 4.73
CA ALA A 13 -13.63 -17.05 5.98
C ALA A 13 -14.33 -16.30 7.14
N GLU A 14 -14.21 -14.98 7.19
CA GLU A 14 -14.85 -14.10 8.18
C GLU A 14 -16.24 -13.61 7.72
N GLU A 15 -16.76 -14.13 6.60
CA GLU A 15 -18.09 -13.81 6.06
C GLU A 15 -18.34 -12.32 5.79
N ILE A 16 -17.29 -11.56 5.44
CA ILE A 16 -17.36 -10.12 5.16
C ILE A 16 -17.71 -9.88 3.68
N TRP A 17 -18.88 -10.34 3.26
CA TRP A 17 -19.29 -10.41 1.85
C TRP A 17 -19.20 -9.07 1.09
N ILE A 18 -19.48 -7.96 1.77
CA ILE A 18 -19.43 -6.60 1.20
C ILE A 18 -18.01 -6.22 0.74
N ALA A 19 -16.97 -6.77 1.34
CA ALA A 19 -15.58 -6.47 0.99
C ALA A 19 -15.08 -7.24 -0.25
N ILE A 20 -15.80 -8.29 -0.68
CA ILE A 20 -15.38 -9.16 -1.80
C ILE A 20 -15.12 -8.40 -3.10
N PRO A 21 -16.00 -7.49 -3.57
CA PRO A 21 -15.77 -6.75 -4.80
C PRO A 21 -14.46 -5.95 -4.76
N ALA A 22 -14.13 -5.35 -3.62
CA ALA A 22 -12.92 -4.54 -3.45
C ALA A 22 -11.65 -5.41 -3.53
N VAL A 23 -11.60 -6.53 -2.81
CA VAL A 23 -10.42 -7.42 -2.83
C VAL A 23 -10.25 -8.11 -4.18
N LEU A 24 -11.34 -8.46 -4.87
CA LEU A 24 -11.28 -9.00 -6.23
C LEU A 24 -10.76 -7.98 -7.24
N ALA A 25 -11.23 -6.74 -7.17
CA ALA A 25 -10.73 -5.66 -8.03
C ALA A 25 -9.21 -5.47 -7.83
N ALA A 26 -8.73 -5.53 -6.59
CA ALA A 26 -7.29 -5.48 -6.30
C ALA A 26 -6.54 -6.67 -6.92
N VAL A 27 -7.01 -7.90 -6.74
CA VAL A 27 -6.40 -9.09 -7.35
C VAL A 27 -6.30 -8.95 -8.87
N ILE A 28 -7.39 -8.53 -9.53
CA ILE A 28 -7.44 -8.33 -10.98
C ILE A 28 -6.46 -7.24 -11.42
N SER A 29 -6.45 -6.09 -10.74
CA SER A 29 -5.55 -4.97 -11.06
C SER A 29 -4.08 -5.38 -11.00
N PHE A 30 -3.65 -6.00 -9.90
CA PHE A 30 -2.26 -6.44 -9.76
C PHE A 30 -1.92 -7.62 -10.68
N GLY A 31 -2.87 -8.51 -10.95
CA GLY A 31 -2.72 -9.58 -11.93
C GLY A 31 -2.52 -9.04 -13.35
N LEU A 32 -3.30 -8.02 -13.73
CA LEU A 32 -3.16 -7.33 -15.01
C LEU A 32 -1.81 -6.65 -15.13
N VAL A 33 -1.33 -5.96 -14.09
CA VAL A 33 0.01 -5.34 -14.09
C VAL A 33 1.09 -6.40 -14.30
N LEU A 34 1.04 -7.52 -13.56
CA LEU A 34 2.02 -8.61 -13.73
C LEU A 34 1.97 -9.20 -15.15
N PHE A 35 0.77 -9.42 -15.68
CA PHE A 35 0.58 -9.90 -17.05
C PHE A 35 1.15 -8.94 -18.09
N LEU A 36 0.89 -7.63 -17.94
CA LEU A 36 1.41 -6.62 -18.86
C LEU A 36 2.93 -6.50 -18.78
N LEU A 37 3.53 -6.61 -17.59
CA LEU A 37 4.99 -6.65 -17.42
C LEU A 37 5.59 -7.85 -18.15
N TRP A 38 5.04 -9.04 -17.93
CA TRP A 38 5.47 -10.25 -18.62
C TRP A 38 5.31 -10.14 -20.14
N ARG A 39 4.16 -9.67 -20.60
CA ARG A 39 3.86 -9.46 -22.03
C ARG A 39 4.84 -8.49 -22.69
N ASN A 40 5.31 -7.48 -21.97
CA ASN A 40 6.25 -6.48 -22.45
C ASN A 40 7.73 -6.88 -22.24
N GLY A 41 8.01 -8.15 -21.94
CA GLY A 41 9.36 -8.70 -21.89
C GLY A 41 10.10 -8.51 -20.56
N ALA A 42 9.42 -8.07 -19.50
CA ALA A 42 10.03 -8.03 -18.17
C ALA A 42 10.23 -9.46 -17.63
N ASP A 43 11.37 -9.70 -16.99
CA ASP A 43 11.60 -10.94 -16.26
C ASP A 43 10.78 -10.95 -14.95
N VAL A 44 9.65 -11.65 -14.98
CA VAL A 44 8.76 -11.80 -13.82
C VAL A 44 9.08 -13.03 -12.98
N ARG A 45 10.11 -13.83 -13.33
CA ARG A 45 10.37 -15.12 -12.69
C ARG A 45 10.61 -14.99 -11.20
N ILE A 46 11.44 -14.03 -10.79
CA ILE A 46 11.71 -13.75 -9.38
C ILE A 46 10.44 -13.31 -8.66
N ALA A 47 9.62 -12.45 -9.29
CA ALA A 47 8.36 -11.99 -8.72
C ALA A 47 7.36 -13.15 -8.51
N VAL A 48 7.28 -14.09 -9.46
CA VAL A 48 6.42 -15.27 -9.36
C VAL A 48 6.92 -16.21 -8.25
N ILE A 49 8.23 -16.48 -8.18
CA ILE A 49 8.82 -17.33 -7.14
C ILE A 49 8.61 -16.72 -5.75
N ALA A 50 8.92 -15.42 -5.59
CA ALA A 50 8.68 -14.71 -4.34
C ALA A 50 7.19 -14.73 -3.97
N GLY A 51 6.31 -14.54 -4.96
CA GLY A 51 4.87 -14.64 -4.77
C GLY A 51 4.42 -16.02 -4.28
N MET A 52 4.94 -17.10 -4.88
CA MET A 52 4.65 -18.48 -4.44
C MET A 52 5.15 -18.73 -3.01
N ALA A 53 6.37 -18.31 -2.69
CA ALA A 53 6.93 -18.45 -1.34
C ALA A 53 6.08 -17.73 -0.29
N VAL A 54 5.66 -16.49 -0.57
CA VAL A 54 4.74 -15.73 0.29
C VAL A 54 3.38 -16.43 0.42
N GLY A 55 2.86 -17.00 -0.67
CA GLY A 55 1.60 -17.75 -0.65
C GLY A 55 1.67 -18.98 0.25
N VAL A 56 2.73 -19.78 0.11
CA VAL A 56 2.98 -20.95 0.98
C VAL A 56 3.13 -20.51 2.44
N ALA A 57 3.91 -19.46 2.71
CA ALA A 57 4.07 -18.93 4.05
C ALA A 57 2.73 -18.46 4.66
N ALA A 58 1.87 -17.81 3.87
CA ALA A 58 0.54 -17.40 4.30
C ALA A 58 -0.36 -18.60 4.65
N VAL A 59 -0.34 -19.66 3.83
CA VAL A 59 -1.09 -20.90 4.12
C VAL A 59 -0.58 -21.57 5.39
N VAL A 60 0.74 -21.69 5.56
CA VAL A 60 1.32 -22.28 6.77
C VAL A 60 0.97 -21.46 8.01
N LEU A 61 1.10 -20.13 7.92
CA LEU A 61 0.75 -19.22 9.02
C LEU A 61 -0.73 -19.37 9.38
N GLN A 62 -1.61 -19.46 8.40
CA GLN A 62 -3.03 -19.69 8.62
C GLN A 62 -3.31 -21.00 9.38
N LEU A 63 -2.67 -22.09 8.97
CA LEU A 63 -2.87 -23.41 9.58
C LEU A 63 -2.34 -23.47 11.03
N VAL A 64 -1.29 -22.71 11.35
CA VAL A 64 -0.63 -22.75 12.67
C VAL A 64 -1.20 -21.72 13.64
N ALA A 65 -1.53 -20.52 13.17
CA ALA A 65 -1.85 -19.37 14.02
C ALA A 65 -3.28 -18.81 13.81
N GLY A 66 -4.01 -19.31 12.81
CA GLY A 66 -5.40 -18.95 12.55
C GLY A 66 -5.61 -17.65 11.77
N TRP A 67 -6.89 -17.36 11.49
CA TRP A 67 -7.33 -16.28 10.59
C TRP A 67 -7.00 -14.88 11.12
N THR A 68 -7.14 -14.65 12.42
CA THR A 68 -6.83 -13.35 13.02
C THR A 68 -5.37 -12.97 12.81
N VAL A 69 -4.44 -13.90 13.08
CA VAL A 69 -3.00 -13.65 12.94
C VAL A 69 -2.62 -13.46 11.48
N LEU A 70 -3.15 -14.29 10.57
CA LEU A 70 -2.95 -14.10 9.14
C LEU A 70 -3.42 -12.70 8.71
N GLY A 71 -4.65 -12.32 9.05
CA GLY A 71 -5.22 -11.02 8.70
C GLY A 71 -4.35 -9.86 9.20
N THR A 72 -3.87 -9.92 10.45
CA THR A 72 -2.97 -8.88 10.99
C THR A 72 -1.64 -8.83 10.25
N VAL A 73 -1.04 -9.97 9.90
CA VAL A 73 0.19 -10.02 9.11
C VAL A 73 -0.04 -9.45 7.71
N LEU A 74 -1.17 -9.76 7.07
CA LEU A 74 -1.53 -9.18 5.77
C LEU A 74 -1.73 -7.67 5.85
N ALA A 75 -2.31 -7.17 6.95
CA ALA A 75 -2.46 -5.74 7.20
C ALA A 75 -1.10 -5.04 7.31
N PHE A 76 -0.16 -5.61 8.08
CA PHE A 76 1.20 -5.08 8.16
C PHE A 76 1.96 -5.20 6.83
N ALA A 77 1.77 -6.28 6.07
CA ALA A 77 2.40 -6.45 4.76
C ALA A 77 2.00 -5.35 3.77
N ASN A 78 0.74 -4.91 3.81
CA ASN A 78 0.30 -3.74 3.03
C ASN A 78 1.04 -2.45 3.46
N GLY A 79 1.24 -2.25 4.77
CA GLY A 79 2.05 -1.14 5.28
C GLY A 79 3.53 -1.22 4.84
N LEU A 80 4.11 -2.42 4.80
CA LEU A 80 5.51 -2.63 4.41
C LEU A 80 5.78 -2.25 2.96
N TYR A 81 4.82 -2.43 2.04
CA TYR A 81 4.99 -1.99 0.66
C TYR A 81 5.06 -0.45 0.53
N LEU A 82 4.36 0.29 1.39
CA LEU A 82 4.39 1.75 1.42
C LEU A 82 5.65 2.31 2.13
N GLY A 83 6.26 1.51 3.00
CA GLY A 83 7.42 1.88 3.82
C GLY A 83 8.60 2.47 3.04
N PRO A 84 9.10 1.84 1.96
CA PRO A 84 10.20 2.38 1.15
C PRO A 84 9.90 3.77 0.56
N SER A 85 8.67 4.01 0.13
CA SER A 85 8.24 5.32 -0.40
C SER A 85 8.24 6.38 0.70
N VAL A 86 7.78 6.03 1.90
CA VAL A 86 7.85 6.91 3.07
C VAL A 86 9.30 7.22 3.41
N TRP A 87 10.13 6.20 3.55
CA TRP A 87 11.55 6.36 3.83
C TRP A 87 12.26 7.26 2.81
N ALA A 88 12.03 7.03 1.51
CA ALA A 88 12.62 7.82 0.44
C ALA A 88 12.20 9.29 0.52
N ALA A 89 10.92 9.58 0.76
CA ALA A 89 10.41 10.95 0.87
C ALA A 89 10.99 11.70 2.08
N TRP A 90 11.16 11.01 3.20
CA TRP A 90 11.73 11.59 4.42
C TRP A 90 13.24 11.82 4.32
N ARG A 91 13.96 10.95 3.59
CA ARG A 91 15.38 11.12 3.31
C ARG A 91 15.68 12.20 2.26
N SER A 92 14.74 12.47 1.36
CA SER A 92 14.91 13.43 0.27
C SER A 92 14.87 14.88 0.77
N TYR A 93 15.79 15.72 0.30
CA TYR A 93 15.85 17.14 0.65
C TYR A 93 14.60 17.91 0.18
N ALA A 94 14.18 17.68 -1.07
CA ALA A 94 12.96 18.18 -1.68
C ALA A 94 12.26 17.05 -2.48
N PRO A 95 11.14 16.48 -2.00
CA PRO A 95 10.47 15.33 -2.63
C PRO A 95 9.59 15.75 -3.81
N VAL A 96 10.19 16.33 -4.87
CA VAL A 96 9.47 16.89 -6.04
C VAL A 96 8.72 15.85 -6.89
N GLY A 97 9.06 14.56 -6.80
CA GLY A 97 8.42 13.48 -7.56
C GLY A 97 7.21 12.83 -6.88
N VAL A 98 6.78 13.32 -5.72
CA VAL A 98 5.71 12.71 -4.93
C VAL A 98 4.38 13.39 -5.22
N ALA A 99 3.44 12.67 -5.84
CA ALA A 99 2.09 13.17 -6.11
C ALA A 99 1.25 13.28 -4.82
N PRO A 100 0.86 14.49 -4.36
CA PRO A 100 0.15 14.65 -3.09
C PRO A 100 -1.22 13.96 -3.07
N LEU A 101 -1.93 13.99 -4.20
CA LEU A 101 -3.28 13.42 -4.33
C LEU A 101 -3.29 11.92 -4.03
N THR A 102 -2.26 11.18 -4.45
CA THR A 102 -2.12 9.74 -4.14
C THR A 102 -2.16 9.50 -2.63
N TRP A 103 -1.45 10.31 -1.85
CA TRP A 103 -1.37 10.14 -0.41
C TRP A 103 -2.60 10.65 0.34
N VAL A 104 -3.32 11.64 -0.21
CA VAL A 104 -4.66 12.01 0.27
C VAL A 104 -5.63 10.85 0.10
N LEU A 105 -5.63 10.20 -1.08
CA LEU A 105 -6.46 9.02 -1.34
C LEU A 105 -6.09 7.86 -0.42
N THR A 106 -4.79 7.60 -0.19
CA THR A 106 -4.33 6.57 0.76
C THR A 106 -4.78 6.87 2.20
N ALA A 107 -4.72 8.13 2.64
CA ALA A 107 -5.21 8.51 3.97
C ALA A 107 -6.73 8.35 4.08
N GLY A 108 -7.47 8.74 3.05
CA GLY A 108 -8.93 8.57 2.98
C GLY A 108 -9.35 7.10 2.97
N GLU A 109 -8.62 6.26 2.22
CA GLU A 109 -8.78 4.81 2.24
C GLU A 109 -8.53 4.24 3.64
N GLY A 110 -7.47 4.71 4.32
CA GLY A 110 -7.17 4.30 5.70
C GLY A 110 -8.28 4.63 6.68
N ILE A 111 -8.90 5.81 6.57
CA ILE A 111 -10.06 6.20 7.40
C ILE A 111 -11.26 5.32 7.08
N LEU A 112 -11.58 5.12 5.79
CA LEU A 112 -12.72 4.32 5.36
C LEU A 112 -12.63 2.89 5.88
N TRP A 113 -11.51 2.22 5.64
CA TRP A 113 -11.30 0.85 6.11
C TRP A 113 -11.15 0.78 7.62
N GLY A 114 -10.47 1.74 8.25
CA GLY A 114 -10.36 1.78 9.70
C GLY A 114 -11.73 1.86 10.38
N TYR A 115 -12.59 2.77 9.91
CA TYR A 115 -13.97 2.88 10.38
C TYR A 115 -14.79 1.63 10.09
N TYR A 116 -14.67 1.07 8.88
CA TYR A 116 -15.33 -0.19 8.53
C TYR A 116 -14.90 -1.34 9.45
N GLY A 117 -13.61 -1.46 9.76
CA GLY A 117 -13.07 -2.44 10.68
C GLY A 117 -13.67 -2.32 12.07
N VAL A 118 -13.92 -1.10 12.55
CA VAL A 118 -14.66 -0.86 13.81
C VAL A 118 -16.09 -1.36 13.74
N LEU A 119 -16.81 -1.11 12.63
CA LEU A 119 -18.19 -1.56 12.47
C LEU A 119 -18.36 -3.08 12.43
N VAL A 120 -17.37 -3.80 11.88
CA VAL A 120 -17.40 -5.27 11.78
C VAL A 120 -16.54 -5.96 12.86
N GLU A 121 -16.04 -5.20 13.84
CA GLU A 121 -15.19 -5.67 14.95
C GLU A 121 -13.94 -6.46 14.49
N ALA A 122 -13.43 -6.18 13.29
CA ALA A 122 -12.30 -6.89 12.71
C ALA A 122 -10.97 -6.17 12.97
N ILE A 123 -10.22 -6.64 13.97
CA ILE A 123 -8.88 -6.11 14.31
C ILE A 123 -7.94 -6.03 13.09
N PRO A 124 -7.85 -7.04 12.21
CA PRO A 124 -7.01 -6.95 11.01
C PRO A 124 -7.32 -5.74 10.11
N ILE A 125 -8.60 -5.44 9.90
CA ILE A 125 -9.04 -4.31 9.08
C ILE A 125 -8.73 -2.98 9.78
N MET A 126 -8.91 -2.90 11.10
CA MET A 126 -8.53 -1.73 11.88
C MET A 126 -7.02 -1.44 11.79
N VAL A 127 -6.18 -2.48 11.88
CA VAL A 127 -4.71 -2.37 11.75
C VAL A 127 -4.33 -1.90 10.35
N TYR A 128 -4.98 -2.44 9.31
CA TYR A 128 -4.77 -2.01 7.93
C TYR A 128 -5.10 -0.52 7.76
N GLY A 129 -6.31 -0.12 8.18
CA GLY A 129 -6.79 1.25 8.03
C GLY A 129 -5.93 2.27 8.78
N SER A 130 -5.60 1.99 10.04
CA SER A 130 -4.73 2.84 10.86
C SER A 130 -3.32 2.96 10.26
N THR A 131 -2.74 1.87 9.78
CA THR A 131 -1.42 1.89 9.14
C THR A 131 -1.43 2.73 7.87
N ALA A 132 -2.41 2.52 6.98
CA ALA A 132 -2.54 3.29 5.75
C ALA A 132 -2.73 4.79 6.02
N PHE A 133 -3.58 5.14 6.99
CA PHE A 133 -3.78 6.52 7.40
C PHE A 133 -2.49 7.15 7.94
N LEU A 134 -1.78 6.47 8.84
CA LEU A 134 -0.54 6.99 9.43
C LEU A 134 0.53 7.22 8.37
N LEU A 135 0.75 6.28 7.46
CA LEU A 135 1.74 6.42 6.38
C LEU A 135 1.37 7.54 5.40
N GLY A 136 0.08 7.66 5.04
CA GLY A 136 -0.42 8.76 4.23
C GLY A 136 -0.23 10.12 4.90
N ALA A 137 -0.61 10.22 6.17
CA ALA A 137 -0.44 11.44 6.96
C ALA A 137 1.04 11.84 7.09
N LEU A 138 1.95 10.88 7.30
CA LEU A 138 3.38 11.14 7.39
C LEU A 138 3.95 11.73 6.09
N ILE A 139 3.52 11.24 4.93
CA ILE A 139 3.95 11.81 3.65
C ILE A 139 3.37 13.21 3.44
N LEU A 140 2.06 13.39 3.69
CA LEU A 140 1.42 14.70 3.54
C LEU A 140 2.06 15.74 4.46
N LEU A 141 2.38 15.35 5.70
CA LEU A 141 3.12 16.16 6.64
C LEU A 141 4.50 16.53 6.09
N ARG A 142 5.24 15.54 5.55
CA ARG A 142 6.55 15.79 4.93
C ARG A 142 6.46 16.80 3.79
N LEU A 143 5.51 16.61 2.87
CA LEU A 143 5.28 17.52 1.75
C LEU A 143 4.98 18.94 2.23
N TRP A 144 4.13 19.07 3.24
CA TRP A 144 3.79 20.35 3.83
C TRP A 144 5.00 21.05 4.45
N ILE A 145 5.82 20.32 5.23
CA ILE A 145 7.06 20.86 5.83
C ILE A 145 8.04 21.32 4.75
N THR A 146 8.21 20.55 3.67
CA THR A 146 9.17 20.85 2.60
C THR A 146 8.63 21.73 1.47
N ARG A 147 7.40 22.23 1.57
CA ARG A 147 6.70 22.96 0.49
C ARG A 147 7.52 24.11 -0.11
N HIS A 148 8.25 24.85 0.74
CA HIS A 148 9.07 25.98 0.30
C HIS A 148 10.28 25.52 -0.53
N ARG A 149 10.88 24.38 -0.16
CA ARG A 149 12.00 23.77 -0.89
C ARG A 149 11.54 23.14 -2.20
N ILE A 150 10.37 22.51 -2.19
CA ILE A 150 9.75 21.99 -3.42
C ILE A 150 9.47 23.15 -4.40
N ALA A 151 8.91 24.25 -3.90
CA ALA A 151 8.63 25.43 -4.72
C ALA A 151 9.91 26.07 -5.30
N SER A 152 11.02 26.12 -4.56
CA SER A 152 12.28 26.65 -5.08
C SER A 152 12.90 25.77 -6.16
N GLU A 153 12.82 24.45 -6.02
CA GLU A 153 13.36 23.49 -7.01
C GLU A 153 12.53 23.45 -8.30
N LEU A 154 11.23 23.75 -8.21
CA LEU A 154 10.33 23.79 -9.37
C LEU A 154 10.27 25.18 -10.04
N ALA A 155 10.91 26.20 -9.44
CA ALA A 155 10.92 27.53 -10.02
C ALA A 155 11.74 27.54 -11.33
N PRO A 156 11.29 28.29 -12.36
CA PRO A 156 12.09 28.48 -13.57
C PRO A 156 13.46 29.07 -13.24
N PRO A 157 14.52 28.72 -13.98
CA PRO A 157 15.83 29.34 -13.80
C PRO A 157 15.73 30.86 -13.96
N ASP A 158 16.39 31.59 -13.07
CA ASP A 158 16.38 33.05 -13.05
C ASP A 158 16.89 33.59 -14.41
N PRO A 159 16.07 34.37 -15.16
CA PRO A 159 16.47 34.89 -16.46
C PRO A 159 17.63 35.88 -16.40
N SER A 160 18.06 36.32 -15.21
CA SER A 160 19.11 37.33 -15.04
C SER A 160 20.54 36.80 -14.90
N GLY A 161 20.77 35.49 -14.79
CA GLY A 161 22.11 34.89 -14.88
C GLY A 161 23.20 35.61 -14.07
N GLY A 162 22.99 35.81 -12.76
CA GLY A 162 24.00 36.39 -11.89
C GLY A 162 24.88 35.31 -11.25
N THR A 163 26.10 35.14 -11.76
CA THR A 163 27.23 34.59 -10.99
C THR A 163 27.76 35.62 -10.01
#